data_AF-A0AB34L2C6-F1
#
_entry.id   AF-A0AB34L2C6-F1
#
_cell.length_a   1.000
_cell.length_b   1.000
_cell.length_c   1.000
_cell.angle_alpha   90.00
_cell.angle_beta   90.00
_cell.angle_gamma   90.00
#
_symmetry.space_group_name_H-M   'P 1'
#
loop_
_entity.id
_entity.type
_entity.pdbx_description
1 polymer ?
#
loop_
_entity_poly.entity_id
_entity_poly.type
_entity_poly.pdbx_seq_one_letter_code
_entity_poly.pdbx_strand_id
1 'polypeptide(L)'
;MSKAVEKPVVNSAIYAFYQVKTKQVVYSFKPVLDNATVRKQLPDVGANNSFVSLRKDLWRPFWTVRFPVDQRSKAQNFNLFRKLREWRKLHETTWERPPLLDLNHTPAEIEKLQKELDNRGGSKSENVYDVIKHKKKKMRVHAVLDQRANSVADLAAVLIAQDENGVETQKWKDENAAFRRKEDVRRMLEMAKEAEEGVLETIEARIQELSTQLEANKAGTEKETSNNQLRTELKGLHGKKRKTLFSVEAVAKATEIVNNEPGAQSLAPEQRDARIAEQLPPFPRKQYKGMQSTLEDSESGVANAEVKLSELPKRGYLRSQIMRELAPVFSSKDVVIKWANQLDAEYAEAWPEAVTHEPMGLTRHRAPHANDEAVMGVAELREKKKSARDERNEAQAALKTQEDAVRERMLQRVKQIVVEKGREERKGQKEEALVN
;
A
#
# COMPACT_ATOMS: atom_id res chain seq x y z
N MET A 1 -6.17 19.49 -23.03
CA MET A 1 -6.45 18.90 -21.69
C MET A 1 -5.21 18.16 -21.22
N SER A 2 -4.35 18.84 -20.48
CA SER A 2 -3.14 18.25 -19.89
C SER A 2 -3.53 17.23 -18.83
N LYS A 3 -3.28 15.93 -19.07
CA LYS A 3 -3.38 14.90 -18.04
C LYS A 3 -2.50 15.36 -16.86
N ALA A 4 -3.13 15.74 -15.75
CA ALA A 4 -2.41 15.98 -14.51
C ALA A 4 -1.69 14.67 -14.18
N VAL A 5 -0.37 14.64 -14.32
CA VAL A 5 0.45 13.49 -13.94
C VAL A 5 0.33 13.40 -12.43
N GLU A 6 -0.60 12.58 -11.96
CA GLU A 6 -0.75 12.27 -10.55
C GLU A 6 0.63 11.88 -10.01
N LYS A 7 1.07 12.58 -8.96
CA LYS A 7 2.35 12.28 -8.32
C LYS A 7 2.30 10.79 -7.93
N PRO A 8 3.32 9.99 -8.30
CA PRO A 8 3.30 8.57 -8.02
C PRO A 8 3.13 8.35 -6.52
N VAL A 9 2.12 7.58 -6.14
CA VAL A 9 1.86 7.22 -4.75
C VAL A 9 3.11 6.55 -4.19
N VAL A 10 3.67 7.15 -3.13
CA VAL A 10 4.90 6.68 -2.49
C VAL A 10 4.71 5.23 -2.01
N ASN A 11 5.61 4.33 -2.42
CA ASN A 11 5.62 2.89 -2.11
C ASN A 11 4.53 2.05 -2.83
N SER A 12 4.05 2.48 -3.99
CA SER A 12 3.14 1.70 -4.84
C SER A 12 3.82 0.49 -5.52
N ALA A 13 5.15 0.55 -5.72
CA ALA A 13 5.91 -0.49 -6.38
C ALA A 13 7.25 -0.77 -5.68
N ILE A 14 7.77 -1.98 -5.92
CA ILE A 14 9.08 -2.44 -5.46
C ILE A 14 9.97 -2.62 -6.68
N TYR A 15 11.20 -2.11 -6.57
CA TYR A 15 12.22 -2.18 -7.61
C TYR A 15 13.36 -3.06 -7.12
N ALA A 16 13.76 -4.04 -7.91
CA ALA A 16 15.00 -4.76 -7.71
C ALA A 16 16.06 -4.26 -8.69
N PHE A 17 17.29 -4.16 -8.20
CA PHE A 17 18.47 -3.84 -9.01
C PHE A 17 19.48 -4.95 -8.82
N TYR A 18 20.17 -5.33 -9.88
CA TYR A 18 21.26 -6.29 -9.77
C TYR A 18 22.58 -5.69 -10.26
N GLN A 19 23.67 -6.18 -9.70
CA GLN A 19 25.01 -5.83 -10.13
C GLN A 19 25.46 -6.79 -11.24
N VAL A 20 25.79 -6.27 -12.43
CA VAL A 20 26.05 -7.08 -13.64
C VAL A 20 27.19 -8.10 -13.45
N LYS A 21 28.23 -7.75 -12.67
CA LYS A 21 29.41 -8.60 -12.48
C LYS A 21 29.25 -9.62 -11.35
N THR A 22 28.80 -9.17 -10.18
CA THR A 22 28.71 -10.00 -8.97
C THR A 22 27.36 -10.70 -8.83
N LYS A 23 26.37 -10.28 -9.62
CA LYS A 23 24.97 -10.75 -9.58
C LYS A 23 24.30 -10.58 -8.21
N GLN A 24 24.82 -9.68 -7.39
CA GLN A 24 24.15 -9.24 -6.15
C GLN A 24 22.88 -8.49 -6.50
N VAL A 25 21.80 -8.73 -5.76
CA VAL A 25 20.50 -8.07 -5.95
C VAL A 25 20.22 -7.15 -4.77
N VAL A 26 19.64 -5.97 -4.99
CA VAL A 26 19.26 -4.98 -3.97
C VAL A 26 17.84 -4.49 -4.24
N TYR A 27 17.04 -4.37 -3.18
CA TYR A 27 15.65 -3.95 -3.27
C TYR A 27 15.48 -2.47 -2.90
N SER A 28 14.53 -1.78 -3.51
CA SER A 28 14.22 -0.37 -3.24
C SER A 28 12.76 -0.06 -3.51
N PHE A 29 12.18 0.92 -2.81
CA PHE A 29 10.89 1.52 -3.18
C PHE A 29 11.03 2.67 -4.20
N LYS A 30 12.27 3.08 -4.49
CA LYS A 30 12.58 4.13 -5.46
C LYS A 30 13.07 3.52 -6.77
N PRO A 31 12.72 4.11 -7.92
CA PRO A 31 13.22 3.70 -9.24
C PRO A 31 14.70 4.03 -9.46
N VAL A 32 15.33 4.73 -8.51
CA VAL A 32 16.75 5.06 -8.51
C VAL A 32 17.38 4.50 -7.23
N LEU A 33 18.56 3.90 -7.39
CA LEU A 33 19.30 3.30 -6.30
C LEU A 33 20.16 4.34 -5.56
N ASP A 34 20.07 4.34 -4.23
CA ASP A 34 20.83 5.23 -3.35
C ASP A 34 21.99 4.48 -2.66
N ASN A 35 23.15 5.14 -2.51
CA ASN A 35 24.33 4.59 -1.82
C ASN A 35 23.99 4.02 -0.43
N ALA A 36 23.19 4.76 0.35
CA ALA A 36 22.81 4.36 1.71
C ALA A 36 21.95 3.09 1.72
N THR A 37 21.06 2.92 0.73
CA THR A 37 20.19 1.75 0.61
C THR A 37 21.00 0.50 0.29
N VAL A 38 21.96 0.63 -0.63
CA VAL A 38 22.86 -0.47 -1.02
C VAL A 38 23.72 -0.91 0.14
N ARG A 39 24.39 0.04 0.83
CA ARG A 39 25.27 -0.27 1.95
C ARG A 39 24.56 -0.98 3.11
N LYS A 40 23.26 -0.73 3.32
CA LYS A 40 22.46 -1.40 4.37
C LYS A 40 22.03 -2.82 4.02
N GLN A 41 22.12 -3.20 2.74
CA GLN A 41 21.65 -4.50 2.27
C GLN A 41 22.78 -5.44 1.85
N LEU A 42 23.92 -4.91 1.40
CA LEU A 42 25.05 -5.74 1.03
C LEU A 42 25.83 -6.19 2.28
N PRO A 43 26.13 -7.49 2.43
CA PRO A 43 26.96 -8.00 3.51
C PRO A 43 28.43 -7.66 3.26
N ASP A 44 29.24 -7.68 4.33
CA ASP A 44 30.69 -7.61 4.19
C ASP A 44 31.25 -9.00 3.87
N VAL A 45 31.63 -9.22 2.61
CA VAL A 45 32.20 -10.49 2.12
C VAL A 45 33.74 -10.41 2.02
N GLY A 46 34.34 -9.42 2.70
CA GLY A 46 35.78 -9.20 2.79
C GLY A 46 36.27 -8.00 1.98
N ALA A 47 37.51 -7.59 2.26
CA ALA A 47 38.10 -6.30 1.81
C ALA A 47 37.97 -5.98 0.31
N ASN A 48 38.01 -6.99 -0.57
CA ASN A 48 37.95 -6.78 -2.03
C ASN A 48 36.54 -6.88 -2.62
N ASN A 49 35.56 -7.35 -1.84
CA ASN A 49 34.19 -7.58 -2.30
C ASN A 49 33.17 -6.73 -1.53
N SER A 50 33.64 -5.96 -0.55
CA SER A 50 32.82 -5.01 0.18
C SER A 50 32.45 -3.82 -0.71
N PHE A 51 31.26 -3.27 -0.47
CA PHE A 51 30.78 -2.14 -1.23
C PHE A 51 31.45 -0.84 -0.78
N VAL A 52 32.15 -0.18 -1.70
CA VAL A 52 32.78 1.13 -1.46
C VAL A 52 31.84 2.26 -1.88
N SER A 53 31.42 2.29 -3.15
CA SER A 53 30.56 3.33 -3.70
C SER A 53 29.70 2.82 -4.87
N LEU A 54 28.55 3.45 -5.08
CA LEU A 54 27.62 3.08 -6.14
C LEU A 54 28.15 3.52 -7.51
N ARG A 55 28.39 2.52 -8.35
CA ARG A 55 28.79 2.67 -9.74
C ARG A 55 27.60 2.45 -10.67
N LYS A 56 27.06 3.54 -11.25
CA LYS A 56 25.82 3.53 -12.06
C LYS A 56 25.88 2.63 -13.31
N ASP A 57 27.08 2.32 -13.78
CA ASP A 57 27.35 1.43 -14.91
C ASP A 57 27.19 -0.06 -14.55
N LEU A 58 27.50 -0.42 -13.31
CA LEU A 58 27.47 -1.81 -12.85
C LEU A 58 26.10 -2.25 -12.34
N TRP A 59 25.21 -1.31 -12.00
CA TRP A 59 23.90 -1.60 -11.46
C TRP A 59 22.82 -1.40 -12.52
N ARG A 60 22.00 -2.43 -12.75
CA ARG A 60 20.90 -2.42 -13.70
C ARG A 60 19.59 -2.72 -12.98
N PRO A 61 18.47 -2.12 -13.40
CA PRO A 61 17.15 -2.60 -13.00
C PRO A 61 17.02 -4.09 -13.34
N PHE A 62 16.49 -4.87 -12.40
CA PHE A 62 16.32 -6.32 -12.56
C PHE A 62 14.86 -6.64 -12.89
N TRP A 63 13.98 -6.36 -11.95
CA TRP A 63 12.54 -6.47 -12.09
C TRP A 63 11.85 -5.36 -11.28
N THR A 64 10.60 -5.09 -11.61
CA THR A 64 9.74 -4.15 -10.88
C THR A 64 8.40 -4.80 -10.64
N VAL A 65 7.95 -4.81 -9.39
CA VAL A 65 6.66 -5.37 -9.01
C VAL A 65 5.70 -4.23 -8.69
N ARG A 66 4.55 -4.24 -9.35
CA ARG A 66 3.46 -3.30 -9.14
C ARG A 66 2.24 -4.06 -8.61
N PHE A 67 1.66 -3.53 -7.55
CA PHE A 67 0.39 -3.99 -7.00
C PHE A 67 -0.72 -3.02 -7.42
N PRO A 68 -1.99 -3.45 -7.43
CA PRO A 68 -3.12 -2.56 -7.69
C PRO A 68 -3.11 -1.38 -6.71
N VAL A 69 -3.62 -0.22 -7.14
CA VAL A 69 -3.63 1.00 -6.32
C VAL A 69 -4.79 0.92 -5.33
N ASP A 70 -4.64 0.07 -4.33
CA ASP A 70 -5.58 -0.08 -3.22
C ASP A 70 -4.90 0.27 -1.90
N GLN A 71 -5.68 0.74 -0.92
CA GLN A 71 -5.19 0.99 0.44
C GLN A 71 -4.56 -0.26 1.07
N ARG A 72 -5.01 -1.44 0.65
CA ARG A 72 -4.53 -2.77 1.09
C ARG A 72 -3.14 -3.11 0.54
N SER A 73 -2.88 -2.76 -0.72
CA SER A 73 -1.65 -3.07 -1.43
C SER A 73 -0.41 -2.49 -0.77
N LYS A 74 -0.52 -1.36 -0.07
CA LYS A 74 0.61 -0.77 0.64
C LYS A 74 1.20 -1.69 1.72
N ALA A 75 0.33 -2.39 2.46
CA ALA A 75 0.77 -3.30 3.50
C ALA A 75 1.30 -4.61 2.92
N GLN A 76 0.73 -5.06 1.80
CA GLN A 76 1.25 -6.19 1.01
C GLN A 76 2.65 -5.89 0.47
N ASN A 77 2.86 -4.71 -0.12
CA ASN A 77 4.18 -4.24 -0.57
C ASN A 77 5.19 -4.23 0.55
N PHE A 78 4.82 -3.68 1.71
CA PHE A 78 5.73 -3.62 2.85
C PHE A 78 6.08 -5.02 3.36
N ASN A 79 5.10 -5.93 3.42
CA ASN A 79 5.32 -7.32 3.79
C ASN A 79 6.27 -8.01 2.79
N LEU A 80 6.00 -7.90 1.50
CA LEU A 80 6.83 -8.46 0.44
C LEU A 80 8.27 -7.94 0.53
N PHE A 81 8.44 -6.62 0.60
CA PHE A 81 9.76 -5.99 0.71
C PHE A 81 10.52 -6.44 1.97
N ARG A 82 9.82 -6.58 3.09
CA ARG A 82 10.41 -7.11 4.33
C ARG A 82 10.87 -8.55 4.15
N LYS A 83 10.01 -9.42 3.61
CA LYS A 83 10.31 -10.85 3.40
C LYS A 83 11.47 -11.06 2.43
N LEU A 84 11.49 -10.36 1.30
CA LEU A 84 12.59 -10.40 0.33
C LEU A 84 13.94 -10.03 0.97
N ARG A 85 13.96 -9.03 1.86
CA ARG A 85 15.18 -8.63 2.58
C ARG A 85 15.59 -9.64 3.64
N GLU A 86 14.63 -10.23 4.35
CA GLU A 86 14.86 -11.30 5.32
C GLU A 86 15.45 -12.53 4.63
N TRP A 87 14.83 -12.99 3.53
CA TRP A 87 15.26 -14.17 2.79
C TRP A 87 16.60 -13.98 2.10
N ARG A 88 16.84 -12.82 1.47
CA ARG A 88 18.17 -12.48 0.98
C ARG A 88 19.24 -12.58 2.08
N LYS A 89 18.95 -12.03 3.27
CA LYS A 89 19.89 -12.12 4.40
C LYS A 89 20.14 -13.57 4.80
N LEU A 90 19.10 -14.40 4.81
CA LEU A 90 19.21 -15.84 5.06
C LEU A 90 20.08 -16.52 3.99
N HIS A 91 19.83 -16.28 2.70
CA HIS A 91 20.66 -16.81 1.61
C HIS A 91 22.13 -16.42 1.69
N GLU A 92 22.45 -15.30 2.32
CA GLU A 92 23.84 -14.88 2.55
C GLU A 92 24.47 -15.49 3.81
N THR A 93 23.67 -15.74 4.87
CA THR A 93 24.17 -16.25 6.17
C THR A 93 24.10 -17.76 6.32
N THR A 94 23.07 -18.39 5.78
CA THR A 94 22.74 -19.82 5.93
C THR A 94 22.71 -20.47 4.56
N TRP A 95 23.77 -20.25 3.76
CA TRP A 95 23.92 -20.89 2.46
C TRP A 95 24.47 -22.31 2.60
N GLU A 96 23.96 -23.20 1.77
CA GLU A 96 24.51 -24.55 1.64
C GLU A 96 25.77 -24.53 0.81
N ARG A 97 26.78 -25.28 1.25
CA ARG A 97 28.05 -25.36 0.55
C ARG A 97 27.86 -26.09 -0.79
N PRO A 98 28.15 -25.46 -1.95
CA PRO A 98 28.07 -26.17 -3.22
C PRO A 98 28.95 -27.43 -3.21
N PRO A 99 28.45 -28.58 -3.71
CA PRO A 99 29.22 -29.83 -3.73
C PRO A 99 30.60 -29.70 -4.37
N LEU A 100 30.72 -28.81 -5.37
CA LEU A 100 31.98 -28.45 -6.04
C LEU A 100 33.07 -27.96 -5.08
N LEU A 101 32.71 -27.34 -3.96
CA LEU A 101 33.68 -26.91 -2.95
C LEU A 101 34.21 -28.08 -2.11
N ASP A 102 33.44 -29.15 -1.98
CA ASP A 102 33.81 -30.35 -1.22
C ASP A 102 34.62 -31.34 -2.06
N LEU A 103 34.53 -31.27 -3.39
CA LEU A 103 35.38 -32.05 -4.27
C LEU A 103 36.87 -31.82 -4.00
N ASN A 104 37.59 -32.92 -3.77
CA ASN A 104 39.04 -32.93 -3.69
C ASN A 104 39.60 -32.83 -5.11
N HIS A 105 40.69 -32.09 -5.26
CA HIS A 105 41.34 -31.96 -6.57
C HIS A 105 42.08 -33.25 -6.88
N THR A 106 42.02 -33.68 -8.14
CA THR A 106 42.70 -34.90 -8.57
C THR A 106 44.22 -34.67 -8.63
N PRO A 107 45.06 -35.71 -8.47
CA PRO A 107 46.51 -35.54 -8.58
C PRO A 107 46.95 -34.90 -9.92
N ALA A 108 46.26 -35.23 -11.01
CA ALA A 108 46.51 -34.65 -12.32
C ALA A 108 46.17 -33.15 -12.39
N GLU A 109 45.11 -32.70 -11.73
CA GLU A 109 44.79 -31.27 -11.60
C GLU A 109 45.83 -30.54 -10.76
N ILE A 110 46.30 -31.16 -9.67
CA ILE A 110 47.35 -30.60 -8.83
C ILE A 110 48.64 -30.41 -9.64
N GLU A 111 49.04 -31.38 -10.46
CA GLU A 111 50.21 -31.26 -11.34
C GLU A 111 50.04 -30.15 -12.40
N LYS A 112 48.84 -30.00 -12.97
CA LYS A 112 48.55 -28.90 -13.91
C LYS A 112 48.66 -27.54 -13.23
N LEU A 113 48.12 -27.41 -12.01
CA LEU A 113 48.21 -26.17 -11.23
C LEU A 113 49.65 -25.84 -10.82
N GLN A 114 50.47 -26.86 -10.54
CA GLN A 114 51.90 -26.69 -10.30
C GLN A 114 52.58 -26.10 -11.54
N LYS A 115 52.36 -26.70 -12.72
CA LYS A 115 52.93 -26.20 -13.98
C LYS A 115 52.46 -24.77 -14.30
N GLU A 116 51.19 -24.46 -14.09
CA GLU A 116 50.65 -23.09 -14.25
C GLU A 116 51.35 -22.08 -13.30
N LEU A 117 51.62 -22.50 -12.06
CA LEU A 117 52.29 -21.67 -11.06
C LEU A 117 53.75 -21.41 -11.43
N ASP A 118 54.47 -22.46 -11.84
CA ASP A 118 55.88 -22.37 -12.27
C ASP A 118 56.04 -21.45 -13.49
N ASN A 119 55.12 -21.55 -14.47
CA ASN A 119 55.12 -20.72 -15.68
C ASN A 119 54.81 -19.25 -15.42
N ARG A 120 54.10 -18.92 -14.33
CA ARG A 120 53.69 -17.55 -14.02
C ARG A 120 54.85 -16.67 -13.53
N GLY A 121 56.00 -17.28 -13.17
CA GLY A 121 57.22 -16.56 -12.82
C GLY A 121 57.10 -15.67 -11.57
N GLY A 122 56.26 -16.06 -10.61
CA GLY A 122 56.02 -15.28 -9.39
C GLY A 122 57.15 -15.37 -8.37
N SER A 123 57.61 -14.23 -7.85
CA SER A 123 58.49 -14.15 -6.67
C SER A 123 57.65 -14.31 -5.39
N LYS A 124 57.50 -15.55 -4.91
CA LYS A 124 57.20 -15.96 -3.51
C LYS A 124 56.91 -17.46 -3.44
N SER A 125 57.19 -18.05 -2.28
CA SER A 125 56.94 -19.45 -1.89
C SER A 125 55.45 -19.82 -1.78
N GLU A 126 54.65 -19.56 -2.80
CA GLU A 126 53.25 -20.00 -2.85
C GLU A 126 53.20 -21.50 -3.18
N ASN A 127 52.42 -22.27 -2.42
CA ASN A 127 52.21 -23.69 -2.68
C ASN A 127 50.94 -23.88 -3.54
N VAL A 128 50.84 -24.95 -4.33
CA VAL A 128 49.63 -25.31 -5.10
C VAL A 128 48.38 -25.38 -4.22
N TYR A 129 48.53 -25.85 -2.97
CA TYR A 129 47.43 -25.89 -2.02
C TYR A 129 46.88 -24.49 -1.67
N ASP A 130 47.72 -23.45 -1.67
CA ASP A 130 47.27 -22.07 -1.47
C ASP A 130 46.46 -21.59 -2.68
N VAL A 131 46.88 -21.92 -3.91
CA VAL A 131 46.13 -21.62 -5.13
C VAL A 131 44.76 -22.29 -5.09
N ILE A 132 44.69 -23.57 -4.72
CA ILE A 132 43.43 -24.32 -4.56
C ILE A 132 42.56 -23.66 -3.50
N LYS A 133 43.12 -23.31 -2.34
CA LYS A 133 42.42 -22.61 -1.25
C LYS A 133 41.85 -21.27 -1.72
N HIS A 134 42.62 -20.50 -2.50
CA HIS A 134 42.15 -19.24 -3.08
C HIS A 134 41.04 -19.44 -4.11
N LYS A 135 41.14 -20.45 -4.99
CA LYS A 135 40.08 -20.81 -5.95
C LYS A 135 38.80 -21.20 -5.22
N LYS A 136 38.87 -22.08 -4.21
CA LYS A 136 37.72 -22.46 -3.37
C LYS A 136 37.14 -21.27 -2.62
N LYS A 137 37.97 -20.37 -2.08
CA LYS A 137 37.50 -19.13 -1.44
C LYS A 137 36.79 -18.22 -2.44
N LYS A 138 37.31 -18.06 -3.66
CA LYS A 138 36.68 -17.25 -4.72
C LYS A 138 35.34 -17.84 -5.16
N MET A 139 35.26 -19.16 -5.32
CA MET A 139 34.00 -19.86 -5.63
C MET A 139 32.98 -19.68 -4.51
N ARG A 140 33.39 -19.80 -3.24
CA ARG A 140 32.54 -19.51 -2.08
C ARG A 140 31.97 -18.10 -2.13
N VAL A 141 32.84 -17.11 -2.30
CA VAL A 141 32.41 -15.71 -2.41
C VAL A 141 31.43 -15.56 -3.57
N HIS A 142 31.71 -16.12 -4.73
CA HIS A 142 30.83 -16.01 -5.88
C HIS A 142 29.45 -16.64 -5.62
N ALA A 143 29.39 -17.82 -5.01
CA ALA A 143 28.14 -18.49 -4.65
C ALA A 143 27.31 -17.66 -3.65
N VAL A 144 27.95 -17.03 -2.66
CA VAL A 144 27.27 -16.13 -1.71
C VAL A 144 26.80 -14.84 -2.36
N LEU A 145 27.53 -14.32 -3.35
CA LEU A 145 27.20 -13.06 -4.02
C LEU A 145 26.14 -13.21 -5.12
N ASP A 146 26.08 -14.38 -5.78
CA ASP A 146 25.13 -14.65 -6.85
C ASP A 146 23.73 -14.92 -6.29
N GLN A 147 22.96 -13.84 -6.13
CA GLN A 147 21.61 -13.86 -5.57
C GLN A 147 20.53 -13.65 -6.63
N ARG A 148 20.90 -13.70 -7.92
CA ARG A 148 19.98 -13.38 -9.02
C ARG A 148 18.82 -14.38 -9.08
N ALA A 149 19.12 -15.67 -9.19
CA ALA A 149 18.11 -16.72 -9.25
C ALA A 149 17.29 -16.79 -7.94
N ASN A 150 17.98 -16.78 -6.79
CA ASN A 150 17.34 -16.81 -5.48
C ASN A 150 16.33 -15.68 -5.31
N SER A 151 16.66 -14.45 -5.73
CA SER A 151 15.73 -13.32 -5.59
C SER A 151 14.45 -13.45 -6.42
N VAL A 152 14.49 -14.21 -7.52
CA VAL A 152 13.31 -14.50 -8.34
C VAL A 152 12.45 -15.58 -7.69
N ALA A 153 13.08 -16.67 -7.25
CA ALA A 153 12.41 -17.72 -6.51
C ALA A 153 11.76 -17.17 -5.22
N ASP A 154 12.48 -16.32 -4.50
CA ASP A 154 12.00 -15.63 -3.29
C ASP A 154 10.76 -14.78 -3.61
N LEU A 155 10.78 -14.03 -4.71
CA LEU A 155 9.65 -13.20 -5.11
C LEU A 155 8.40 -14.05 -5.38
N ALA A 156 8.54 -15.12 -6.15
CA ALA A 156 7.44 -16.03 -6.44
C ALA A 156 6.90 -16.69 -5.17
N ALA A 157 7.78 -17.23 -4.31
CA ALA A 157 7.39 -17.90 -3.08
C ALA A 157 6.72 -16.96 -2.06
N VAL A 158 7.15 -15.69 -1.97
CA VAL A 158 6.43 -14.72 -1.11
C VAL A 158 5.04 -14.41 -1.67
N LEU A 159 4.88 -14.31 -3.00
CA LEU A 159 3.56 -14.05 -3.60
C LEU A 159 2.60 -15.24 -3.39
N ILE A 160 3.08 -16.48 -3.53
CA ILE A 160 2.30 -17.68 -3.23
C ILE A 160 1.87 -17.69 -1.75
N ALA A 161 2.82 -17.47 -0.84
CA ALA A 161 2.52 -17.40 0.60
C ALA A 161 1.54 -16.26 0.91
N GLN A 162 1.59 -15.14 0.18
CA GLN A 162 0.62 -14.07 0.34
C GLN A 162 -0.78 -14.49 -0.07
N ASP A 163 -0.96 -15.23 -1.16
CA ASP A 163 -2.26 -15.75 -1.56
C ASP A 163 -2.85 -16.72 -0.53
N GLU A 164 -2.04 -17.65 -0.03
CA GLU A 164 -2.46 -18.60 1.01
C GLU A 164 -2.93 -17.87 2.27
N ASN A 165 -2.13 -16.90 2.75
CA ASN A 165 -2.49 -16.05 3.89
C ASN A 165 -3.75 -15.22 3.59
N GLY A 166 -3.94 -14.80 2.34
CA GLY A 166 -5.13 -14.11 1.86
C GLY A 166 -6.38 -14.96 2.02
N VAL A 167 -6.34 -16.20 1.52
CA VAL A 167 -7.44 -17.16 1.61
C VAL A 167 -7.77 -17.50 3.06
N GLU A 168 -6.76 -17.75 3.91
CA GLU A 168 -6.98 -18.04 5.32
C GLU A 168 -7.58 -16.84 6.06
N THR A 169 -7.06 -15.64 5.81
CA THR A 169 -7.59 -14.40 6.39
C THR A 169 -9.03 -14.17 5.96
N GLN A 170 -9.37 -14.48 4.71
CA GLN A 170 -10.72 -14.31 4.18
C GLN A 170 -11.69 -15.32 4.80
N LYS A 171 -11.31 -16.61 4.86
CA LYS A 171 -12.10 -17.65 5.55
C LYS A 171 -12.36 -17.27 7.01
N TRP A 172 -11.30 -16.86 7.72
CA TRP A 172 -11.44 -16.40 9.10
C TRP A 172 -12.39 -15.21 9.21
N LYS A 173 -12.33 -14.24 8.28
CA LYS A 173 -13.26 -13.09 8.25
C LYS A 173 -14.70 -13.54 8.00
N ASP A 174 -14.92 -14.45 7.06
CA ASP A 174 -16.25 -14.94 6.69
C ASP A 174 -16.87 -15.76 7.84
N GLU A 175 -16.08 -16.63 8.48
CA GLU A 175 -16.48 -17.37 9.68
C GLU A 175 -16.80 -16.44 10.84
N ASN A 176 -15.96 -15.44 11.11
CA ASN A 176 -16.21 -14.47 12.17
C ASN A 176 -17.43 -13.60 11.86
N ALA A 177 -17.64 -13.23 10.60
CA ALA A 177 -18.81 -12.48 10.16
C ALA A 177 -20.09 -13.33 10.31
N ALA A 178 -20.06 -14.60 9.91
CA ALA A 178 -21.16 -15.53 10.08
C ALA A 178 -21.47 -15.80 11.55
N PHE A 179 -20.45 -16.01 12.39
CA PHE A 179 -20.60 -16.18 13.83
C PHE A 179 -21.25 -14.94 14.46
N ARG A 180 -20.75 -13.75 14.13
CA ARG A 180 -21.31 -12.47 14.59
C ARG A 180 -22.75 -12.29 14.11
N ARG A 181 -23.07 -12.64 12.86
CA ARG A 181 -24.42 -12.55 12.31
C ARG A 181 -25.38 -13.46 13.08
N LYS A 182 -24.97 -14.70 13.38
CA LYS A 182 -25.78 -15.61 14.22
C LYS A 182 -26.06 -15.04 15.60
N GLU A 183 -25.04 -14.46 16.24
CA GLU A 183 -25.19 -13.82 17.56
C GLU A 183 -26.10 -12.59 17.50
N ASP A 184 -25.94 -11.76 16.47
CA ASP A 184 -26.75 -10.55 16.24
C ASP A 184 -28.22 -10.93 15.98
N VAL A 185 -28.49 -11.97 15.18
CA VAL A 185 -29.84 -12.51 14.94
C VAL A 185 -30.48 -13.05 16.21
N ARG A 186 -29.73 -13.85 16.99
CA ARG A 186 -30.21 -14.35 18.28
C ARG A 186 -30.62 -13.21 19.21
N ARG A 187 -29.78 -12.18 19.32
CA ARG A 187 -30.09 -11.01 20.15
C ARG A 187 -31.30 -10.22 19.66
N MET A 188 -31.53 -10.12 18.35
CA MET A 188 -32.74 -9.47 17.82
C MET A 188 -34.01 -10.22 18.22
N LEU A 189 -34.00 -11.55 18.09
CA LEU A 189 -35.13 -12.38 18.48
C LEU A 189 -35.39 -12.28 19.99
N GLU A 190 -34.35 -12.29 20.83
CA GLU A 190 -34.46 -12.07 22.28
C GLU A 190 -35.04 -10.68 22.59
N MET A 191 -34.53 -9.61 21.96
CA MET A 191 -35.05 -8.24 22.15
C MET A 191 -36.48 -8.05 21.65
N ALA A 192 -36.88 -8.73 20.59
CA ALA A 192 -38.26 -8.69 20.09
C ALA A 192 -39.22 -9.35 21.08
N LYS A 193 -38.84 -10.52 21.64
CA LYS A 193 -39.60 -11.19 22.70
C LYS A 193 -39.71 -10.35 23.97
N GLU A 194 -38.61 -9.76 24.43
CA GLU A 194 -38.63 -8.83 25.57
C GLU A 194 -39.56 -7.64 25.32
N ALA A 195 -39.62 -7.13 24.08
CA ALA A 195 -40.50 -6.03 23.74
C ALA A 195 -41.98 -6.45 23.77
N GLU A 196 -42.32 -7.66 23.34
CA GLU A 196 -43.66 -8.26 23.48
C GLU A 196 -44.07 -8.41 24.96
N GLU A 197 -43.10 -8.68 25.84
CA GLU A 197 -43.29 -8.76 27.31
C GLU A 197 -43.46 -7.37 27.98
N GLY A 198 -43.45 -6.27 27.24
CA GLY A 198 -43.63 -4.91 27.77
C GLY A 198 -42.35 -4.26 28.29
N VAL A 199 -41.17 -4.84 28.05
CA VAL A 199 -39.88 -4.23 28.46
C VAL A 199 -39.68 -2.85 27.82
N LEU A 200 -40.24 -2.61 26.63
CA LEU A 200 -40.17 -1.30 25.98
C LEU A 200 -40.81 -0.19 26.83
N GLU A 201 -41.96 -0.46 27.45
CA GLU A 201 -42.69 0.49 28.29
C GLU A 201 -41.88 0.84 29.54
N THR A 202 -41.24 -0.16 30.16
CA THR A 202 -40.38 0.06 31.33
C THR A 202 -39.16 0.93 31.00
N ILE A 203 -38.57 0.74 29.81
CA ILE A 203 -37.45 1.57 29.34
C ILE A 203 -37.93 3.01 29.12
N GLU A 204 -39.13 3.21 28.55
CA GLU A 204 -39.70 4.53 28.33
C GLU A 204 -40.00 5.27 29.63
N ALA A 205 -40.62 4.59 30.61
CA ALA A 205 -40.88 5.15 31.92
C ALA A 205 -39.57 5.59 32.61
N ARG A 206 -38.52 4.76 32.54
CA ARG A 206 -37.21 5.10 33.11
C ARG A 206 -36.52 6.26 32.39
N ILE A 207 -36.67 6.37 31.06
CA ILE A 207 -36.18 7.53 30.30
C ILE A 207 -36.88 8.82 30.77
N GLN A 208 -38.19 8.77 30.97
CA GLN A 208 -38.95 9.93 31.46
C GLN A 208 -38.48 10.33 32.86
N GLU A 209 -38.34 9.37 33.79
CA GLU A 209 -37.83 9.61 35.14
C GLU A 209 -36.43 10.25 35.16
N LEU A 210 -35.47 9.70 34.40
CA LEU A 210 -34.12 10.28 34.33
C LEU A 210 -34.12 11.65 33.66
N SER A 211 -35.03 11.89 32.70
CA SER A 211 -35.14 13.20 32.05
C SER A 211 -35.66 14.26 33.02
N THR A 212 -36.65 13.94 33.86
CA THR A 212 -37.19 14.87 34.86
C THR A 212 -36.17 15.16 35.96
N GLN A 213 -35.43 14.15 36.43
CA GLN A 213 -34.32 14.34 37.37
C GLN A 213 -33.22 15.25 36.81
N LEU A 214 -32.91 15.13 35.51
CA LEU A 214 -31.92 15.97 34.85
C LEU A 214 -32.40 17.43 34.74
N GLU A 215 -33.67 17.66 34.47
CA GLU A 215 -34.26 19.03 34.51
C GLU A 215 -34.30 19.61 35.93
N ALA A 216 -34.64 18.81 36.94
CA ALA A 216 -34.60 19.24 38.35
C ALA A 216 -33.17 19.63 38.80
N ASN A 217 -32.17 18.82 38.46
CA ASN A 217 -30.77 19.13 38.75
C ASN A 217 -30.27 20.38 38.02
N LYS A 218 -30.79 20.69 36.82
CA LYS A 218 -30.50 21.95 36.12
C LYS A 218 -31.15 23.15 36.80
N ALA A 219 -32.36 22.98 37.34
CA ALA A 219 -33.08 24.00 38.10
C ALA A 219 -32.46 24.27 39.49
N GLY A 220 -31.48 23.46 39.91
CA GLY A 220 -30.72 23.67 41.15
C GLY A 220 -31.42 23.16 42.41
N THR A 221 -32.49 22.37 42.28
CA THR A 221 -33.31 21.90 43.39
C THR A 221 -32.71 20.69 44.12
N GLU A 222 -31.95 19.83 43.43
CA GLU A 222 -31.30 18.64 44.00
C GLU A 222 -29.90 18.42 43.38
N LYS A 223 -28.97 17.83 44.15
CA LYS A 223 -27.56 17.57 43.74
C LYS A 223 -27.06 16.17 44.14
N GLU A 224 -27.95 15.19 44.26
CA GLU A 224 -27.55 13.86 44.75
C GLU A 224 -26.79 13.02 43.73
N THR A 225 -27.01 13.21 42.43
CA THR A 225 -26.33 12.46 41.35
C THR A 225 -25.61 13.36 40.36
N SER A 226 -24.46 12.89 39.85
CA SER A 226 -23.69 13.65 38.88
C SER A 226 -24.45 13.73 37.55
N ASN A 227 -24.73 14.94 37.04
CA ASN A 227 -25.39 15.14 35.74
C ASN A 227 -24.76 14.36 34.58
N ASN A 228 -23.46 14.08 34.65
CA ASN A 228 -22.77 13.26 33.64
C ASN A 228 -23.17 11.78 33.71
N GLN A 229 -23.43 11.25 34.90
CA GLN A 229 -23.92 9.88 35.09
C GLN A 229 -25.34 9.74 34.52
N LEU A 230 -26.26 10.64 34.89
CA LEU A 230 -27.63 10.66 34.36
C LEU A 230 -27.65 10.75 32.82
N ARG A 231 -26.83 11.64 32.24
CA ARG A 231 -26.70 11.75 30.77
C ARG A 231 -26.18 10.45 30.13
N THR A 232 -25.27 9.75 30.80
CA THR A 232 -24.69 8.51 30.28
C THR A 232 -25.70 7.38 30.34
N GLU A 233 -26.46 7.27 31.44
CA GLU A 233 -27.54 6.29 31.61
C GLU A 233 -28.67 6.53 30.61
N LEU A 234 -29.14 7.78 30.48
CA LEU A 234 -30.17 8.17 29.52
C LEU A 234 -29.74 7.86 28.08
N LYS A 235 -28.48 8.14 27.72
CA LYS A 235 -27.92 7.76 26.40
C LYS A 235 -27.88 6.24 26.21
N GLY A 236 -27.61 5.48 27.28
CA GLY A 236 -27.68 4.03 27.31
C GLY A 236 -29.09 3.50 27.04
N LEU A 237 -30.09 4.02 27.75
CA LEU A 237 -31.50 3.64 27.60
C LEU A 237 -32.07 4.02 26.25
N HIS A 238 -31.80 5.21 25.72
CA HIS A 238 -32.15 5.55 24.34
C HIS A 238 -31.50 4.60 23.34
N GLY A 239 -30.26 4.20 23.60
CA GLY A 239 -29.59 3.16 22.81
C GLY A 239 -30.34 1.84 22.86
N LYS A 240 -30.75 1.37 24.05
CA LYS A 240 -31.53 0.14 24.24
C LYS A 240 -32.90 0.24 23.55
N LYS A 241 -33.64 1.34 23.74
CA LYS A 241 -34.94 1.60 23.09
C LYS A 241 -34.85 1.54 21.56
N ARG A 242 -33.86 2.20 20.96
CA ARG A 242 -33.68 2.17 19.49
C ARG A 242 -33.38 0.76 18.97
N LYS A 243 -32.59 0.01 19.73
CA LYS A 243 -32.20 -1.36 19.43
C LYS A 243 -33.38 -2.32 19.49
N THR A 244 -34.20 -2.24 20.53
CA THR A 244 -35.40 -3.05 20.68
C THR A 244 -36.43 -2.71 19.60
N LEU A 245 -36.70 -1.43 19.35
CA LEU A 245 -37.59 -0.99 18.26
C LEU A 245 -37.13 -1.50 16.89
N PHE A 246 -35.84 -1.37 16.57
CA PHE A 246 -35.28 -1.91 15.33
C PHE A 246 -35.48 -3.43 15.24
N SER A 247 -35.27 -4.15 16.34
CA SER A 247 -35.41 -5.61 16.37
C SER A 247 -36.84 -6.03 16.13
N VAL A 248 -37.80 -5.37 16.78
CA VAL A 248 -39.24 -5.61 16.60
C VAL A 248 -39.65 -5.35 15.15
N GLU A 249 -39.27 -4.20 14.58
CA GLU A 249 -39.59 -3.85 13.20
C GLU A 249 -38.95 -4.82 12.20
N ALA A 250 -37.69 -5.19 12.41
CA ALA A 250 -36.98 -6.13 11.55
C ALA A 250 -37.58 -7.53 11.60
N VAL A 251 -37.95 -8.02 12.78
CA VAL A 251 -38.62 -9.32 12.94
C VAL A 251 -40.00 -9.29 12.32
N ALA A 252 -40.79 -8.23 12.50
CA ALA A 252 -42.10 -8.08 11.88
C ALA A 252 -42.01 -8.07 10.33
N LYS A 253 -41.03 -7.37 9.76
CA LYS A 253 -40.79 -7.39 8.31
C LYS A 253 -40.37 -8.78 7.82
N ALA A 254 -39.48 -9.45 8.54
CA ALA A 254 -39.03 -10.80 8.19
C ALA A 254 -40.16 -11.82 8.28
N THR A 255 -41.06 -11.72 9.28
CA THR A 255 -42.23 -12.59 9.40
C THR A 255 -43.23 -12.35 8.27
N GLU A 256 -43.48 -11.09 7.88
CA GLU A 256 -44.30 -10.75 6.71
C GLU A 256 -43.76 -11.36 5.42
N ILE A 257 -42.46 -11.26 5.17
CA ILE A 257 -41.81 -11.86 3.99
C ILE A 257 -42.02 -13.37 3.98
N VAL A 258 -41.72 -14.04 5.10
CA VAL A 258 -41.86 -15.51 5.21
C VAL A 258 -43.31 -15.95 5.05
N ASN A 259 -44.27 -15.21 5.58
CA ASN A 259 -45.71 -15.54 5.47
C ASN A 259 -46.25 -15.39 4.04
N ASN A 260 -45.64 -14.53 3.23
CA ASN A 260 -46.04 -14.30 1.83
C ASN A 260 -45.43 -15.33 0.86
N GLU A 261 -44.47 -16.16 1.28
CA GLU A 261 -43.90 -17.21 0.44
C GLU A 261 -44.91 -18.36 0.19
N PRO A 262 -45.04 -18.85 -1.06
CA PRO A 262 -45.91 -19.98 -1.35
C PRO A 262 -45.45 -21.23 -0.58
N GLY A 263 -46.36 -21.80 0.23
CA GLY A 263 -46.06 -22.95 1.10
C GLY A 263 -45.62 -22.60 2.52
N ALA A 264 -45.63 -21.32 2.92
CA ALA A 264 -45.29 -20.92 4.29
C ALA A 264 -46.19 -21.57 5.36
N GLN A 265 -47.47 -21.78 5.04
CA GLN A 265 -48.47 -22.35 5.95
C GLN A 265 -48.20 -23.83 6.29
N SER A 266 -47.45 -24.57 5.47
CA SER A 266 -47.12 -25.98 5.72
C SER A 266 -45.80 -26.19 6.48
N LEU A 267 -45.02 -25.14 6.73
CA LEU A 267 -43.76 -25.25 7.46
C LEU A 267 -43.98 -25.43 8.97
N ALA A 268 -43.17 -26.29 9.60
CA ALA A 268 -43.13 -26.43 11.04
C ALA A 268 -42.64 -25.13 11.72
N PRO A 269 -43.02 -24.84 12.99
CA PRO A 269 -42.64 -23.61 13.68
C PRO A 269 -41.12 -23.37 13.71
N GLU A 270 -40.33 -24.41 13.98
CA GLU A 270 -38.86 -24.32 14.00
C GLU A 270 -38.28 -23.94 12.63
N GLN A 271 -38.88 -24.44 11.54
CA GLN A 271 -38.46 -24.12 10.18
C GLN A 271 -38.83 -22.68 9.81
N ARG A 272 -39.97 -22.18 10.30
CA ARG A 272 -40.37 -20.78 10.12
C ARG A 272 -39.42 -19.84 10.85
N ASP A 273 -39.08 -20.13 12.11
CA ASP A 273 -38.15 -19.33 12.89
C ASP A 273 -36.75 -19.29 12.26
N ALA A 274 -36.28 -20.41 11.71
CA ALA A 274 -35.02 -20.47 10.97
C ALA A 274 -35.05 -19.60 9.69
N ARG A 275 -36.17 -19.59 8.95
CA ARG A 275 -36.33 -18.72 7.77
C ARG A 275 -36.42 -17.25 8.14
N ILE A 276 -37.14 -16.91 9.21
CA ILE A 276 -37.19 -15.54 9.73
C ILE A 276 -35.78 -15.08 10.10
N ALA A 277 -35.02 -15.93 10.80
CA ALA A 277 -33.64 -15.67 11.17
C ALA A 277 -32.71 -15.42 9.96
N GLU A 278 -32.95 -16.09 8.84
CA GLU A 278 -32.20 -15.91 7.59
C GLU A 278 -32.49 -14.55 6.91
N GLN A 279 -33.76 -14.14 6.93
CA GLN A 279 -34.24 -12.88 6.34
C GLN A 279 -33.93 -11.63 7.20
N LEU A 280 -33.49 -11.80 8.44
CA LEU A 280 -33.20 -10.68 9.32
C LEU A 280 -31.97 -9.86 8.86
N PRO A 281 -32.09 -8.52 8.79
CA PRO A 281 -30.96 -7.65 8.47
C PRO A 281 -29.90 -7.67 9.59
N PRO A 282 -28.63 -7.36 9.28
CA PRO A 282 -27.61 -7.25 10.32
C PRO A 282 -27.96 -6.12 11.29
N PHE A 283 -27.68 -6.35 12.57
CA PHE A 283 -27.97 -5.38 13.61
C PHE A 283 -27.27 -4.04 13.33
N PRO A 284 -27.96 -2.89 13.46
CA PRO A 284 -27.34 -1.58 13.28
C PRO A 284 -26.34 -1.39 14.41
N ARG A 285 -25.07 -1.69 14.10
CA ARG A 285 -23.95 -1.33 14.96
C ARG A 285 -23.91 0.18 15.06
N LYS A 286 -23.26 0.74 16.09
CA LYS A 286 -23.03 2.20 16.17
C LYS A 286 -22.29 2.64 14.91
N GLN A 287 -23.03 2.98 13.87
CA GLN A 287 -22.54 3.56 12.65
C GLN A 287 -22.11 4.96 13.06
N TYR A 288 -20.80 5.22 12.96
CA TYR A 288 -20.31 6.56 13.17
C TYR A 288 -20.94 7.43 12.10
N LYS A 289 -21.65 8.48 12.51
CA LYS A 289 -22.40 9.42 11.65
C LYS A 289 -21.54 10.15 10.59
N GLY A 290 -20.23 9.86 10.52
CA GLY A 290 -19.31 10.31 9.48
C GLY A 290 -18.96 9.25 8.42
N MET A 291 -19.58 8.06 8.44
CA MET A 291 -19.23 6.95 7.53
C MET A 291 -20.29 6.61 6.47
N GLN A 292 -21.53 7.13 6.56
CA GLN A 292 -22.61 6.72 5.66
C GLN A 292 -22.70 7.49 4.33
N SER A 293 -22.09 8.66 4.18
CA SER A 293 -22.17 9.38 2.89
C SER A 293 -21.34 8.74 1.77
N THR A 294 -20.73 7.57 1.99
CA THR A 294 -19.82 6.93 1.04
C THR A 294 -20.04 5.42 0.85
N LEU A 295 -20.97 4.79 1.57
CA LEU A 295 -21.15 3.33 1.54
C LEU A 295 -22.45 2.85 0.87
N GLU A 296 -23.50 3.68 0.82
CA GLU A 296 -24.80 3.31 0.23
C GLU A 296 -24.83 3.41 -1.30
N ASP A 297 -23.79 3.98 -1.95
CA ASP A 297 -23.66 4.03 -3.42
C ASP A 297 -22.83 2.87 -4.02
N SER A 298 -22.59 1.77 -3.29
CA SER A 298 -21.62 0.73 -3.71
C SER A 298 -22.20 -0.67 -4.02
N GLU A 299 -23.52 -0.81 -4.19
CA GLU A 299 -24.12 -2.08 -4.69
C GLU A 299 -23.79 -2.36 -6.18
N SER A 300 -23.18 -1.41 -6.89
CA SER A 300 -22.62 -1.64 -8.22
C SER A 300 -21.18 -1.13 -8.30
N GLY A 301 -20.22 -1.97 -7.92
CA GLY A 301 -18.82 -1.79 -8.31
C GLY A 301 -17.86 -1.64 -7.15
N VAL A 302 -16.86 -2.51 -7.17
CA VAL A 302 -15.66 -2.50 -6.33
C VAL A 302 -14.95 -1.16 -6.46
N ALA A 303 -15.20 -0.20 -5.56
CA ALA A 303 -14.43 1.05 -5.50
C ALA A 303 -14.42 1.68 -4.10
N ASN A 304 -13.33 1.43 -3.38
CA ASN A 304 -12.55 2.45 -2.65
C ASN A 304 -13.30 3.57 -1.90
N ALA A 305 -14.04 3.20 -0.84
CA ALA A 305 -14.22 4.13 0.27
C ALA A 305 -12.89 4.23 1.04
N GLU A 306 -12.00 5.16 0.65
CA GLU A 306 -10.82 5.52 1.41
C GLU A 306 -11.25 6.11 2.76
N VAL A 307 -11.39 5.25 3.78
CA VAL A 307 -11.47 5.71 5.16
C VAL A 307 -10.14 6.40 5.44
N LYS A 308 -10.15 7.73 5.54
CA LYS A 308 -8.98 8.52 5.93
C LYS A 308 -8.57 8.06 7.32
N LEU A 309 -7.52 7.25 7.39
CA LEU A 309 -6.96 6.70 8.63
C LEU A 309 -6.63 7.80 9.67
N SER A 310 -6.45 9.04 9.23
CA SER A 310 -6.23 10.23 10.06
C SER A 310 -7.44 10.65 10.89
N GLU A 311 -8.65 10.27 10.49
CA GLU A 311 -9.90 10.63 11.18
C GLU A 311 -10.26 9.62 12.29
N LEU A 312 -9.61 8.44 12.28
CA LEU A 312 -9.79 7.45 13.34
C LEU A 312 -9.02 7.85 14.61
N PRO A 313 -9.60 7.64 15.81
CA PRO A 313 -8.92 7.93 17.06
C PRO A 313 -7.61 7.13 17.14
N LYS A 314 -6.50 7.80 17.52
CA LYS A 314 -5.13 7.23 17.48
C LYS A 314 -4.96 5.95 18.30
N ARG A 315 -5.78 5.70 19.33
CA ARG A 315 -5.72 4.52 20.21
C ARG A 315 -7.13 4.08 20.59
N GLY A 316 -7.31 2.80 20.88
CA GLY A 316 -8.57 2.24 21.40
C GLY A 316 -8.96 0.91 20.75
N TYR A 317 -9.80 0.15 21.46
CA TYR A 317 -10.32 -1.14 21.01
C TYR A 317 -10.99 -1.06 19.61
N LEU A 318 -11.75 0.01 19.37
CA LEU A 318 -12.44 0.24 18.10
C LEU A 318 -11.48 0.46 16.93
N ARG A 319 -10.37 1.18 17.13
CA ARG A 319 -9.34 1.31 16.08
C ARG A 319 -8.75 -0.05 15.77
N SER A 320 -8.43 -0.85 16.80
CA SER A 320 -7.89 -2.20 16.59
C SER A 320 -8.88 -3.10 15.86
N GLN A 321 -10.18 -2.99 16.15
CA GLN A 321 -11.23 -3.74 15.47
C GLN A 321 -11.38 -3.31 14.01
N ILE A 322 -11.46 -2.01 13.74
CA ILE A 322 -11.50 -1.44 12.39
C ILE A 322 -10.24 -1.81 11.60
N MET A 323 -9.06 -1.73 12.21
CA MET A 323 -7.81 -2.11 11.56
C MET A 323 -7.71 -3.62 11.29
N ARG A 324 -8.38 -4.46 12.09
CA ARG A 324 -8.46 -5.90 11.87
C ARG A 324 -9.45 -6.25 10.76
N GLU A 325 -10.56 -5.51 10.66
CA GLU A 325 -11.53 -5.63 9.56
C GLU A 325 -10.95 -5.11 8.23
N LEU A 326 -10.26 -3.97 8.29
CA LEU A 326 -9.49 -3.37 7.19
C LEU A 326 -8.15 -4.06 6.93
N ALA A 327 -7.77 -5.07 7.72
CA ALA A 327 -6.52 -5.79 7.50
C ALA A 327 -6.50 -6.29 6.05
N PRO A 328 -5.41 -6.02 5.31
CA PRO A 328 -5.35 -6.32 3.89
C PRO A 328 -5.56 -7.82 3.70
N VAL A 329 -6.50 -8.17 2.82
CA VAL A 329 -6.51 -9.52 2.24
C VAL A 329 -5.36 -9.50 1.25
N PHE A 330 -4.31 -10.23 1.56
CA PHE A 330 -3.20 -10.42 0.64
C PHE A 330 -3.73 -11.13 -0.61
N SER A 331 -3.42 -10.61 -1.80
CA SER A 331 -3.84 -11.24 -3.04
C SER A 331 -2.86 -10.90 -4.16
N SER A 332 -2.56 -11.87 -5.02
CA SER A 332 -1.74 -11.73 -6.21
C SER A 332 -2.54 -11.24 -7.42
N LYS A 333 -3.86 -11.04 -7.28
CA LYS A 333 -4.71 -10.49 -8.34
C LYS A 333 -4.19 -9.12 -8.77
N ASP A 334 -4.05 -8.95 -10.09
CA ASP A 334 -3.58 -7.73 -10.74
C ASP A 334 -2.15 -7.30 -10.36
N VAL A 335 -1.34 -8.25 -9.84
CA VAL A 335 0.09 -8.01 -9.62
C VAL A 335 0.83 -8.11 -10.95
N VAL A 336 1.46 -7.01 -11.35
CA VAL A 336 2.23 -6.91 -12.58
C VAL A 336 3.72 -6.92 -12.26
N ILE A 337 4.47 -7.85 -12.85
CA ILE A 337 5.92 -7.93 -12.73
C ILE A 337 6.55 -7.55 -14.07
N LYS A 338 7.30 -6.45 -14.08
CA LYS A 338 8.07 -5.98 -15.23
C LYS A 338 9.50 -6.51 -15.16
N TRP A 339 9.94 -7.23 -16.18
CA TRP A 339 11.26 -7.89 -16.23
C TRP A 339 12.24 -7.19 -17.15
N ALA A 340 13.50 -7.01 -16.73
CA ALA A 340 14.56 -6.57 -17.63
C ALA A 340 14.90 -7.63 -18.69
N ASN A 341 14.83 -8.91 -18.32
CA ASN A 341 14.91 -10.07 -19.22
C ASN A 341 13.80 -11.06 -18.82
N GLN A 342 12.90 -11.37 -19.75
CA GLN A 342 11.76 -12.26 -19.48
C GLN A 342 12.18 -13.69 -19.10
N LEU A 343 13.31 -14.18 -19.61
CA LEU A 343 13.82 -15.51 -19.27
C LEU A 343 14.17 -15.65 -17.79
N ASP A 344 14.39 -14.54 -17.08
CA ASP A 344 14.67 -14.60 -15.66
C ASP A 344 13.44 -15.03 -14.85
N ALA A 345 12.23 -14.96 -15.41
CA ALA A 345 11.02 -15.47 -14.76
C ALA A 345 11.05 -17.00 -14.57
N GLU A 346 11.82 -17.72 -15.39
CA GLU A 346 11.98 -19.18 -15.35
C GLU A 346 12.81 -19.66 -14.15
N TYR A 347 13.49 -18.76 -13.44
CA TYR A 347 14.21 -19.13 -12.21
C TYR A 347 13.28 -19.52 -11.06
N ALA A 348 12.00 -19.15 -11.11
CA ALA A 348 11.01 -19.63 -10.17
C ALA A 348 10.36 -20.92 -10.70
N GLU A 349 10.18 -21.89 -9.83
CA GLU A 349 9.53 -23.16 -10.15
C GLU A 349 8.05 -22.98 -10.52
N ALA A 350 7.35 -22.10 -9.78
CA ALA A 350 5.95 -21.79 -10.01
C ALA A 350 5.66 -20.32 -9.69
N TRP A 351 4.67 -19.75 -10.37
CA TRP A 351 4.10 -18.43 -10.10
C TRP A 351 2.61 -18.55 -9.79
N PRO A 352 2.03 -17.66 -8.98
CA PRO A 352 0.58 -17.59 -8.86
C PRO A 352 -0.06 -17.23 -10.20
N GLU A 353 -1.16 -17.89 -10.55
CA GLU A 353 -1.83 -17.74 -11.86
C GLU A 353 -2.29 -16.31 -12.15
N ALA A 354 -2.57 -15.52 -11.10
CA ALA A 354 -3.08 -14.16 -11.23
C ALA A 354 -1.97 -13.11 -11.47
N VAL A 355 -0.70 -13.51 -11.42
CA VAL A 355 0.45 -12.63 -11.67
C VAL A 355 0.65 -12.46 -13.17
N THR A 356 0.75 -11.22 -13.62
CA THR A 356 1.05 -10.91 -15.02
C THR A 356 2.52 -10.52 -15.18
N HIS A 357 3.14 -11.03 -16.25
CA HIS A 357 4.53 -10.75 -16.57
C HIS A 357 4.64 -9.86 -17.80
N GLU A 358 5.34 -8.75 -17.66
CA GLU A 358 5.53 -7.77 -18.72
C GLU A 358 7.03 -7.53 -18.96
N PRO A 359 7.46 -7.17 -20.19
CA PRO A 359 8.79 -6.66 -20.41
C PRO A 359 8.93 -5.26 -19.79
N MET A 360 10.06 -4.96 -19.16
CA MET A 360 10.36 -3.63 -18.59
C MET A 360 10.79 -2.63 -19.68
N GLY A 361 11.17 -3.12 -20.86
CA GLY A 361 11.73 -2.32 -21.95
C GLY A 361 13.21 -1.97 -21.75
N LEU A 362 13.73 -1.10 -22.62
CA LEU A 362 15.15 -0.70 -22.57
C LEU A 362 15.43 0.26 -21.40
N THR A 363 16.09 -0.26 -20.37
CA THR A 363 16.50 0.52 -19.20
C THR A 363 18.02 0.56 -19.04
N ARG A 364 18.55 1.67 -18.51
CA ARG A 364 19.99 1.79 -18.21
C ARG A 364 20.26 1.71 -16.73
N HIS A 365 20.04 2.79 -15.99
CA HIS A 365 20.42 2.92 -14.57
C HIS A 365 19.22 3.31 -13.69
N ARG A 366 18.08 3.62 -14.30
CA ARG A 366 16.84 4.01 -13.65
C ARG A 366 15.78 3.04 -14.13
N ALA A 367 15.06 2.44 -13.18
CA ALA A 367 13.90 1.63 -13.50
C ALA A 367 12.75 2.55 -14.00
N PRO A 368 11.93 2.10 -14.96
CA PRO A 368 10.74 2.83 -15.37
C PRO A 368 9.80 2.91 -14.16
N HIS A 369 8.97 3.93 -14.08
CA HIS A 369 7.97 3.95 -13.02
C HIS A 369 6.96 2.83 -13.28
N ALA A 370 6.30 2.39 -12.21
CA ALA A 370 5.35 1.29 -12.26
C ALA A 370 4.26 1.47 -13.33
N ASN A 371 3.82 2.71 -13.56
CA ASN A 371 2.75 3.07 -14.49
C ASN A 371 3.26 3.36 -15.92
N ASP A 372 4.58 3.37 -16.15
CA ASP A 372 5.11 3.66 -17.47
C ASP A 372 4.95 2.43 -18.37
N GLU A 373 4.45 2.64 -19.59
CA GLU A 373 4.40 1.61 -20.63
C GLU A 373 5.81 1.18 -21.04
N ALA A 374 5.96 -0.12 -21.29
CA ALA A 374 7.23 -0.68 -21.74
C ALA A 374 7.62 -0.08 -23.10
N VAL A 375 8.81 0.51 -23.18
CA VAL A 375 9.38 0.97 -24.44
C VAL A 375 10.28 -0.14 -24.99
N MET A 376 9.80 -0.81 -26.03
CA MET A 376 10.44 -2.00 -26.58
C MET A 376 11.49 -1.62 -27.63
N GLY A 377 11.32 -0.49 -28.32
CA GLY A 377 12.22 -0.04 -29.39
C GLY A 377 13.17 1.09 -29.01
N VAL A 378 14.41 1.03 -29.50
CA VAL A 378 15.34 2.19 -29.46
C VAL A 378 14.77 3.38 -30.26
N ALA A 379 14.03 3.09 -31.34
CA ALA A 379 13.35 4.10 -32.16
C ALA A 379 12.25 4.82 -31.38
N GLU A 380 11.33 4.08 -30.76
CA GLU A 380 10.29 4.62 -29.87
C GLU A 380 10.88 5.46 -28.73
N LEU A 381 12.01 5.02 -28.17
CA LEU A 381 12.70 5.74 -27.09
C LEU A 381 13.34 7.04 -27.59
N ARG A 382 13.84 7.06 -28.84
CA ARG A 382 14.33 8.29 -29.49
C ARG A 382 13.19 9.25 -29.80
N GLU A 383 12.05 8.75 -30.27
CA GLU A 383 10.85 9.55 -30.55
C GLU A 383 10.27 10.16 -29.28
N LYS A 384 10.05 9.36 -28.21
CA LYS A 384 9.60 9.87 -26.90
C LYS A 384 10.55 10.93 -26.33
N LYS A 385 11.86 10.78 -26.53
CA LYS A 385 12.84 11.80 -26.11
C LYS A 385 12.78 13.06 -26.94
N LYS A 386 12.53 12.94 -28.25
CA LYS A 386 12.37 14.07 -29.16
C LYS A 386 11.10 14.84 -28.80
N SER A 387 9.95 14.17 -28.67
CA SER A 387 8.68 14.81 -28.29
C SER A 387 8.77 15.50 -26.93
N ALA A 388 9.33 14.85 -25.90
CA ALA A 388 9.50 15.47 -24.58
C ALA A 388 10.46 16.68 -24.59
N ARG A 389 11.46 16.68 -25.49
CA ARG A 389 12.34 17.85 -25.70
C ARG A 389 11.58 18.98 -26.38
N ASP A 390 10.78 18.66 -27.40
CA ASP A 390 10.00 19.62 -28.16
C ASP A 390 8.93 20.27 -27.26
N GLU A 391 8.21 19.49 -26.45
CA GLU A 391 7.26 19.99 -25.43
C GLU A 391 7.94 20.90 -24.39
N ARG A 392 9.14 20.54 -23.92
CA ARG A 392 9.89 21.38 -22.97
C ARG A 392 10.32 22.70 -23.61
N ASN A 393 10.78 22.66 -24.86
CA ASN A 393 11.16 23.86 -25.59
C ASN A 393 9.94 24.77 -25.83
N GLU A 394 8.80 24.19 -26.18
CA GLU A 394 7.53 24.92 -26.34
C GLU A 394 7.07 25.54 -25.01
N ALA A 395 7.13 24.79 -23.90
CA ALA A 395 6.80 25.30 -22.58
C ALA A 395 7.74 26.43 -22.14
N GLN A 396 9.04 26.31 -22.43
CA GLN A 396 10.01 27.38 -22.17
C GLN A 396 9.76 28.61 -23.05
N ALA A 397 9.41 28.41 -24.32
CA ALA A 397 9.02 29.50 -25.21
C ALA A 397 7.75 30.21 -24.70
N ALA A 398 6.74 29.45 -24.27
CA ALA A 398 5.52 29.99 -23.68
C ALA A 398 5.76 30.74 -22.35
N LEU A 399 6.67 30.24 -21.50
CA LEU A 399 7.06 30.96 -20.29
C LEU A 399 7.76 32.28 -20.62
N LYS A 400 8.66 32.26 -21.60
CA LYS A 400 9.36 33.46 -22.06
C LYS A 400 8.41 34.49 -22.67
N THR A 401 7.41 34.07 -23.45
CA THR A 401 6.39 34.99 -23.97
C THR A 401 5.51 35.58 -22.86
N GLN A 402 5.21 34.81 -21.79
CA GLN A 402 4.54 35.34 -20.61
C GLN A 402 5.40 36.37 -19.87
N GLU A 403 6.69 36.09 -19.66
CA GLU A 403 7.64 37.01 -19.04
C GLU A 403 7.79 38.31 -19.86
N ASP A 404 7.90 38.19 -21.18
CA ASP A 404 8.00 39.33 -22.10
C ASP A 404 6.70 40.18 -22.08
N ALA A 405 5.52 39.54 -22.06
CA ALA A 405 4.24 40.25 -21.94
C ALA A 405 4.07 40.96 -20.59
N VAL A 406 4.54 40.36 -19.49
CA VAL A 406 4.56 41.01 -18.17
C VAL A 406 5.51 42.21 -18.17
N ARG A 407 6.69 42.06 -18.78
CA ARG A 407 7.67 43.14 -18.91
C ARG A 407 7.11 44.29 -19.74
N GLU A 408 6.41 44.01 -20.83
CA GLU A 408 5.76 45.03 -21.66
C GLU A 408 4.66 45.77 -20.89
N ARG A 409 3.81 45.05 -20.14
CA ARG A 409 2.80 45.67 -19.26
C ARG A 409 3.43 46.58 -18.20
N MET A 410 4.56 46.19 -17.61
CA MET A 410 5.29 47.06 -16.68
C MET A 410 5.81 48.32 -17.36
N LEU A 411 6.39 48.21 -18.56
CA LEU A 411 6.88 49.36 -19.31
C LEU A 411 5.75 50.32 -19.69
N GLN A 412 4.59 49.81 -20.08
CA GLN A 412 3.40 50.63 -20.36
C GLN A 412 2.93 51.37 -19.10
N ARG A 413 2.91 50.71 -17.94
CA ARG A 413 2.55 51.33 -16.66
C ARG A 413 3.54 52.42 -16.24
N VAL A 414 4.84 52.19 -16.41
CA VAL A 414 5.87 53.22 -16.14
C VAL A 414 5.68 54.43 -17.04
N LYS A 415 5.42 54.22 -18.35
CA LYS A 415 5.13 55.31 -19.28
C LYS A 415 3.91 56.13 -18.86
N GLN A 416 2.83 55.48 -18.41
CA GLN A 416 1.64 56.18 -17.90
C GLN A 416 1.95 57.05 -16.67
N ILE A 417 2.69 56.51 -15.69
CA ILE A 417 3.09 57.25 -14.49
C ILE A 417 3.93 58.48 -14.84
N VAL A 418 4.87 58.35 -15.80
CA VAL A 418 5.70 59.47 -16.26
C VAL A 418 4.84 60.56 -16.92
N VAL A 419 3.86 60.17 -17.74
CA VAL A 419 2.92 61.12 -18.37
C VAL A 419 2.03 61.81 -17.34
N GLU A 420 1.55 61.08 -16.33
CA GLU A 420 0.74 61.64 -15.24
C GLU A 420 1.55 62.65 -14.41
N LYS A 421 2.76 62.30 -13.99
CA LYS A 421 3.68 63.24 -13.29
C LYS A 421 3.96 64.49 -14.11
N GLY A 422 4.26 64.33 -15.40
CA GLY A 422 4.49 65.48 -16.29
C GLY A 422 3.24 66.37 -16.47
N ARG A 423 2.02 65.82 -16.36
CA ARG A 423 0.78 66.61 -16.34
C ARG A 423 0.58 67.33 -15.01
N GLU A 424 0.90 66.70 -13.89
CA GLU A 424 0.85 67.31 -12.56
C GLU A 424 1.85 68.48 -12.44
N GLU A 425 3.09 68.30 -12.91
CA GLU A 425 4.10 69.37 -12.95
C GLU A 425 3.63 70.56 -13.80
N ARG A 426 3.04 70.31 -14.98
CA ARG A 426 2.48 71.38 -15.82
C ARG A 426 1.26 72.06 -15.21
N LYS A 427 0.45 71.34 -14.41
CA LYS A 427 -0.64 71.96 -13.65
C LYS A 427 -0.10 72.84 -12.54
N GLY A 428 0.88 72.36 -11.78
CA GLY A 428 1.57 73.13 -10.74
C GLY A 428 2.20 74.41 -11.30
N GLN A 429 2.92 74.32 -12.42
CA GLN A 429 3.50 75.52 -13.08
C GLN A 429 2.44 76.51 -13.57
N LYS A 430 1.28 76.04 -14.04
CA LYS A 430 0.17 76.93 -14.44
C LYS A 430 -0.49 77.59 -13.24
N GLU A 431 -0.66 76.87 -12.14
CA GLU A 431 -1.19 77.42 -10.89
C GLU A 431 -0.21 78.46 -10.31
N GLU A 432 1.09 78.17 -10.33
CA GLU A 432 2.14 79.11 -9.88
C GLU A 432 2.22 80.36 -10.77
N ALA A 433 2.00 80.23 -12.08
CA ALA A 433 1.93 81.35 -13.01
C ALA A 433 0.61 82.16 -12.95
N LEU A 434 -0.43 81.66 -12.28
CA LEU A 434 -1.68 82.38 -12.02
C LEU A 434 -1.68 83.14 -10.68
N VAL A 435 -0.75 82.79 -9.77
CA VAL A 435 -0.60 83.40 -8.45
C VAL A 435 0.39 84.58 -8.47
N ASN A 436 1.31 84.60 -9.45
CA ASN A 436 2.17 85.75 -9.77
C ASN A 436 1.51 86.63 -10.83
#